data_AF-A0A949N150-F1
#
_entry.id   AF-A0A949N150-F1
#
_cell.length_a   1.000
_cell.length_b   1.000
_cell.length_c   1.000
_cell.angle_alpha   90.00
_cell.angle_beta   90.00
_cell.angle_gamma   90.00
#
_symmetry.space_group_name_H-M   'P 1'
#
loop_
_entity.id
_entity.type
_entity.pdbx_description
1 polymer ?
#
loop_
_entity_poly.entity_id
_entity_poly.type
_entity_poly.pdbx_seq_one_letter_code
_entity_poly.pdbx_strand_id
1 'polypeptide(L)'
;MEKEYWTSLNQRKKYYQKIIMIEVFKVIIASFLIYLKPDDYIIISILVGGGFIIMYQEIVKIMRMKSHPFCRIDNEFIISGYDKKITPWNIVSRIIWKPTRSEAIVVFRIRPKTEKVPLTFMKERDIHIDGNMIENVDELFDDLKNSCDEKSVPFYVSDKGTGSQYDPFLKENEI
;
A
#
# COMPACT_ATOMS: atom_id res chain seq x y z
N MET A 1 -13.23 -4.04 -18.46
CA MET A 1 -12.07 -4.82 -18.90
C MET A 1 -11.32 -5.27 -17.66
N GLU A 2 -10.91 -6.54 -17.55
CA GLU A 2 -10.05 -7.02 -16.47
C GLU A 2 -8.59 -6.86 -16.90
N LYS A 3 -7.79 -6.07 -16.17
CA LYS A 3 -6.38 -5.87 -16.49
C LYS A 3 -5.50 -5.89 -15.23
N GLU A 4 -4.37 -6.57 -15.33
CA GLU A 4 -3.45 -6.83 -14.23
C GLU A 4 -2.08 -6.22 -14.49
N TYR A 5 -1.57 -5.47 -13.51
CA TYR A 5 -0.29 -4.77 -13.58
C TYR A 5 0.70 -5.41 -12.63
N TRP A 6 1.77 -5.95 -13.20
CA TRP A 6 2.74 -6.78 -12.49
C TRP A 6 3.81 -5.97 -11.79
N THR A 7 4.33 -6.54 -10.70
CA THR A 7 5.38 -5.91 -9.93
C THR A 7 6.73 -6.00 -10.65
N SER A 8 7.40 -4.87 -10.91
CA SER A 8 8.77 -4.80 -11.46
C SER A 8 9.82 -5.28 -10.46
N LEU A 9 9.48 -5.22 -9.17
CA LEU A 9 10.35 -5.63 -8.09
C LEU A 9 10.07 -7.08 -7.69
N ASN A 10 11.13 -7.89 -7.63
CA ASN A 10 11.11 -9.14 -6.88
C ASN A 10 11.11 -8.82 -5.37
N GLN A 11 9.96 -8.43 -4.83
CA GLN A 11 9.85 -8.05 -3.43
C GLN A 11 10.25 -9.18 -2.48
N ARG A 12 10.02 -10.45 -2.85
CA ARG A 12 10.55 -11.58 -2.10
C ARG A 12 12.06 -11.43 -1.90
N LYS A 13 12.83 -11.15 -2.96
CA LYS A 13 14.28 -10.93 -2.90
C LYS A 13 14.66 -9.79 -1.94
N LYS A 14 13.97 -8.63 -2.01
CA LYS A 14 14.24 -7.48 -1.13
C LYS A 14 13.92 -7.79 0.34
N TYR A 15 12.82 -8.49 0.60
CA TYR A 15 12.46 -8.96 1.94
C TYR A 15 13.47 -9.98 2.47
N TYR A 16 13.91 -10.95 1.65
CA TYR A 16 14.96 -11.90 2.02
C TYR A 16 16.26 -11.19 2.39
N GLN A 17 16.72 -10.22 1.60
CA GLN A 17 17.92 -9.45 1.90
C GLN A 17 17.80 -8.70 3.24
N LYS A 18 16.63 -8.11 3.54
CA LYS A 18 16.38 -7.43 4.81
C LYS A 18 16.44 -8.39 6.00
N ILE A 19 15.83 -9.58 5.88
CA ILE A 19 15.87 -10.61 6.92
C ILE A 19 17.31 -11.08 7.14
N ILE A 20 18.05 -11.38 6.07
CA ILE A 20 19.44 -11.83 6.16
C ILE A 20 20.30 -10.78 6.90
N MET A 21 20.15 -9.49 6.58
CA MET A 21 20.87 -8.44 7.30
C MET A 21 20.54 -8.40 8.79
N ILE A 22 19.26 -8.58 9.16
CA ILE A 22 18.84 -8.62 10.57
C ILE A 22 19.46 -9.83 11.29
N GLU A 23 19.51 -11.00 10.64
CA GLU A 23 20.10 -12.21 11.22
C GLU A 23 21.60 -12.06 11.44
N VAL A 24 22.33 -11.52 10.45
CA VAL A 24 23.77 -11.22 10.61
C VAL A 24 23.99 -10.29 11.81
N PHE A 25 23.16 -9.25 11.95
CA PHE A 25 23.26 -8.31 13.06
C PHE A 25 22.97 -8.95 14.42
N LYS A 26 21.96 -9.83 14.52
CA LYS A 26 21.67 -10.58 15.75
C LYS A 26 22.83 -11.47 16.17
N VAL A 27 23.46 -12.17 15.23
CA VAL A 27 24.60 -13.06 15.51
C VAL A 27 25.79 -12.25 16.04
N ILE A 28 26.05 -11.07 15.48
CA ILE A 28 27.10 -10.16 15.98
C ILE A 28 26.80 -9.74 17.42
N ILE A 29 25.56 -9.31 17.72
CA ILE A 29 25.16 -8.92 19.08
C ILE A 29 25.29 -10.10 20.05
N ALA A 30 24.79 -11.28 19.68
CA ALA A 30 24.85 -12.47 20.53
C ALA A 30 26.31 -12.85 20.83
N SER A 31 27.19 -12.80 19.82
CA SER A 31 28.63 -13.08 19.99
C SER A 31 29.30 -12.07 20.92
N PHE A 32 28.94 -10.79 20.79
CA PHE A 32 29.43 -9.73 21.67
C PHE A 32 28.94 -9.90 23.12
N LEU A 33 27.69 -10.32 23.32
CA LEU A 33 27.13 -10.58 24.65
C LEU A 33 27.77 -11.79 25.32
N ILE A 34 28.02 -12.88 24.58
CA ILE A 34 28.75 -14.06 25.10
C ILE A 34 30.15 -13.66 25.55
N TYR A 35 30.83 -12.79 24.79
CA TYR A 35 32.16 -12.31 25.13
C TYR A 35 32.17 -11.48 26.43
N LEU A 36 31.17 -10.62 26.64
CA LEU A 36 31.12 -9.76 27.82
C LEU A 36 30.62 -10.46 29.08
N LYS A 37 29.65 -11.38 28.94
CA LYS A 37 28.98 -12.05 30.05
C LYS A 37 28.67 -13.50 29.69
N PRO A 38 29.67 -14.40 29.78
CA PRO A 38 29.46 -15.79 29.43
C PRO A 38 28.37 -16.44 30.29
N ASP A 39 28.28 -16.11 31.58
CA ASP A 39 27.36 -16.76 32.51
C ASP A 39 25.86 -16.50 32.23
N ASP A 40 25.54 -15.47 31.44
CA ASP A 40 24.16 -15.08 31.10
C ASP A 40 23.56 -15.90 29.93
N TYR A 41 23.94 -17.19 29.81
CA TYR A 41 23.51 -18.08 28.73
C TYR A 41 21.99 -18.18 28.57
N ILE A 42 21.23 -18.07 29.66
CA ILE A 42 19.75 -18.11 29.63
C ILE A 42 19.20 -16.90 28.87
N ILE A 43 19.71 -15.70 29.14
CA ILE A 43 19.26 -14.46 28.48
C ILE A 43 19.61 -14.51 26.99
N ILE A 44 20.82 -14.98 26.67
CA ILE A 44 21.30 -15.14 25.30
C ILE A 44 20.42 -16.16 24.55
N SER A 45 20.06 -17.27 25.20
CA SER A 45 19.17 -18.29 24.62
C SER A 45 17.76 -17.75 24.34
N ILE A 46 17.22 -16.92 25.23
CA ILE A 46 15.92 -16.26 25.03
C ILE A 46 15.97 -15.29 23.85
N LEU A 47 17.04 -14.49 23.72
CA LEU A 47 17.22 -13.55 22.62
C LEU A 47 17.33 -14.25 21.26
N VAL A 48 18.14 -15.31 21.19
CA VAL A 48 18.31 -16.11 19.97
C VAL A 48 17.02 -16.86 19.63
N GLY A 49 16.40 -17.54 20.60
CA GLY A 49 15.16 -18.30 20.41
C GLY A 49 13.97 -17.41 20.02
N GLY A 50 13.78 -16.29 20.71
CA GLY A 50 12.75 -15.30 20.36
C GLY A 50 12.98 -14.69 18.98
N GLY A 51 14.24 -14.43 18.62
CA GLY A 51 14.65 -14.00 17.29
C GLY A 51 14.25 -15.00 16.20
N PHE A 52 14.37 -16.29 16.48
CA PHE A 52 14.03 -17.38 15.55
C PHE A 52 12.51 -17.49 15.32
N ILE A 53 11.70 -17.30 16.36
CA ILE A 53 10.22 -17.31 16.25
C ILE A 53 9.74 -16.16 15.35
N ILE A 54 10.26 -14.95 15.58
CA ILE A 54 9.91 -13.78 14.76
C ILE A 54 10.33 -14.04 13.30
N MET A 55 11.53 -14.60 13.08
CA MET A 55 12.01 -14.95 11.76
C MET A 55 11.10 -15.98 11.06
N TYR A 56 10.70 -17.05 11.76
CA TYR A 56 9.80 -18.06 11.21
C TYR A 56 8.48 -17.43 10.74
N GLN A 57 7.90 -16.52 11.54
CA GLN A 57 6.69 -15.80 11.16
C GLN A 57 6.89 -14.94 9.91
N GLU A 58 8.03 -14.24 9.79
CA GLU A 58 8.35 -13.44 8.60
C GLU A 58 8.61 -14.30 7.36
N ILE A 59 9.31 -15.43 7.48
CA ILE A 59 9.52 -16.38 6.39
C ILE A 59 8.19 -16.97 5.92
N VAL A 60 7.31 -17.37 6.84
CA VAL A 60 5.97 -17.87 6.50
C VAL A 60 5.16 -16.78 5.76
N LYS A 61 5.25 -15.52 6.18
CA LYS A 61 4.62 -14.40 5.44
C LYS A 61 5.18 -14.30 4.01
N ILE A 62 6.50 -14.39 3.83
CA ILE A 62 7.14 -14.32 2.50
C ILE A 62 6.77 -15.50 1.62
N MET A 63 6.77 -16.73 2.16
CA MET A 63 6.37 -17.92 1.41
C MET A 63 4.91 -17.82 0.93
N ARG A 64 4.04 -17.17 1.72
CA ARG A 64 2.64 -16.91 1.36
C ARG A 64 2.48 -15.79 0.33
N MET A 65 3.43 -14.86 0.19
CA MET A 65 3.39 -13.86 -0.88
C MET A 65 3.63 -14.57 -2.21
N LYS A 66 2.61 -14.97 -3.00
CA LYS A 66 2.89 -15.37 -4.40
C LYS A 66 3.23 -14.12 -5.22
N SER A 67 3.90 -14.29 -6.36
CA SER A 67 3.96 -13.23 -7.38
C SER A 67 2.53 -12.95 -7.84
N HIS A 68 1.94 -11.89 -7.31
CA HIS A 68 0.61 -11.40 -7.71
C HIS A 68 0.81 -10.05 -8.40
N PRO A 69 -0.13 -9.64 -9.26
CA PRO A 69 -0.16 -8.28 -9.77
C PRO A 69 -0.18 -7.29 -8.60
N PHE A 70 0.53 -6.18 -8.75
CA PHE A 70 0.56 -5.12 -7.75
C PHE A 70 -0.71 -4.26 -7.80
N CYS A 71 -1.32 -4.13 -8.98
CA CYS A 71 -2.61 -3.51 -9.14
C CYS A 71 -3.43 -4.31 -10.15
N ARG A 72 -4.72 -4.47 -9.90
CA ARG A 72 -5.68 -5.01 -10.83
C ARG A 72 -6.86 -4.07 -10.92
N ILE A 73 -7.21 -3.71 -12.16
CA ILE A 73 -8.38 -2.91 -12.47
C ILE A 73 -9.43 -3.86 -13.05
N ASP A 74 -10.57 -3.90 -12.38
CA ASP A 74 -11.74 -4.64 -12.82
C ASP A 74 -12.91 -3.66 -13.03
N ASN A 75 -13.98 -4.13 -13.65
CA ASN A 75 -15.21 -3.37 -13.85
C ASN A 75 -15.85 -2.92 -12.53
N GLU A 76 -15.66 -3.70 -11.47
CA GLU A 76 -16.32 -3.51 -10.17
C GLU A 76 -15.38 -2.99 -9.09
N PHE A 77 -14.09 -3.32 -9.16
CA PHE A 77 -13.12 -3.05 -8.10
C PHE A 77 -11.77 -2.58 -8.63
N ILE A 78 -11.09 -1.79 -7.79
CA ILE A 78 -9.65 -1.57 -7.86
C ILE A 78 -9.02 -2.41 -6.76
N ILE A 79 -8.14 -3.34 -7.13
CA ILE A 79 -7.34 -4.12 -6.20
C ILE A 79 -5.93 -3.56 -6.22
N SER A 80 -5.37 -3.27 -5.04
CA SER A 80 -4.03 -2.70 -4.91
C SER A 80 -3.18 -3.43 -3.86
N GLY A 81 -1.88 -3.46 -4.13
CA GLY A 81 -0.90 -4.25 -3.39
C GLY A 81 -1.05 -5.75 -3.64
N TYR A 82 -0.40 -6.56 -2.80
CA TYR A 82 -0.50 -8.03 -2.81
C TYR A 82 -1.84 -8.54 -2.26
N ASP A 83 -2.95 -8.16 -2.92
CA ASP A 83 -4.35 -8.55 -2.64
C ASP A 83 -4.94 -8.03 -1.31
N LYS A 84 -4.35 -7.00 -0.70
CA LYS A 84 -4.78 -6.55 0.63
C LYS A 84 -5.90 -5.53 0.62
N LYS A 85 -6.12 -4.84 -0.50
CA LYS A 85 -7.04 -3.70 -0.55
C LYS A 85 -7.89 -3.76 -1.80
N ILE A 86 -9.13 -4.20 -1.61
CA ILE A 86 -10.18 -4.23 -2.64
C ILE A 86 -11.05 -2.99 -2.42
N THR A 87 -11.13 -2.14 -3.43
CA THR A 87 -11.89 -0.88 -3.39
C THR A 87 -12.95 -0.91 -4.47
N PRO A 88 -14.23 -1.09 -4.13
CA PRO A 88 -15.32 -1.01 -5.10
C PRO A 88 -15.41 0.37 -5.76
N TRP A 89 -15.66 0.42 -7.07
CA TRP A 89 -15.78 1.69 -7.81
C TRP A 89 -16.87 2.61 -7.25
N ASN A 90 -17.98 2.05 -6.77
CA ASN A 90 -19.12 2.83 -6.24
C ASN A 90 -18.81 3.62 -4.96
N ILE A 91 -17.71 3.32 -4.25
CA ILE A 91 -17.27 4.08 -3.08
C ILE A 91 -16.10 5.01 -3.39
N VAL A 92 -15.50 4.91 -4.58
CA VAL A 92 -14.42 5.80 -5.03
C VAL A 92 -15.01 7.19 -5.27
N SER A 93 -14.44 8.18 -4.59
CA SER A 93 -14.85 9.58 -4.73
C SER A 93 -14.00 10.33 -5.74
N ARG A 94 -12.71 10.00 -5.83
CA ARG A 94 -11.77 10.60 -6.79
C ARG A 94 -10.47 9.81 -6.83
N ILE A 95 -9.74 9.94 -7.93
CA ILE A 95 -8.37 9.46 -8.05
C ILE A 95 -7.44 10.64 -8.29
N ILE A 96 -6.28 10.66 -7.62
CA ILE A 96 -5.26 11.70 -7.77
C ILE A 96 -3.98 11.04 -8.26
N TRP A 97 -3.48 11.47 -9.41
CA TRP A 97 -2.20 11.07 -9.97
C TRP A 97 -1.10 12.06 -9.60
N LYS A 98 0.01 11.54 -9.07
CA LYS A 98 1.23 12.29 -8.74
C LYS A 98 2.38 11.85 -9.65
N PRO A 99 2.56 12.49 -10.81
CA PRO A 99 3.55 12.09 -11.79
C PRO A 99 4.97 12.12 -11.23
N THR A 100 5.32 13.10 -10.38
CA THR A 100 6.70 13.20 -9.85
C THR A 100 7.08 12.08 -8.90
N ARG A 101 6.08 11.48 -8.21
CA ARG A 101 6.30 10.38 -7.27
C ARG A 101 6.02 9.02 -7.89
N SER A 102 5.55 9.00 -9.13
CA SER A 102 4.94 7.84 -9.75
C SER A 102 3.89 7.20 -8.81
N GLU A 103 2.95 7.99 -8.28
CA GLU A 103 1.99 7.53 -7.25
C GLU A 103 0.54 7.90 -7.61
N ALA A 104 -0.37 6.92 -7.60
CA ALA A 104 -1.81 7.18 -7.68
C ALA A 104 -2.47 7.01 -6.31
N ILE A 105 -3.37 7.94 -5.97
CA ILE A 105 -4.13 7.94 -4.72
C ILE A 105 -5.60 7.75 -5.04
N VAL A 106 -6.14 6.61 -4.63
CA VAL A 106 -7.56 6.29 -4.71
C VAL A 106 -8.22 6.78 -3.43
N VAL A 107 -9.07 7.81 -3.53
CA VAL A 107 -9.82 8.36 -2.40
C VAL A 107 -11.24 7.80 -2.43
N PHE A 108 -11.67 7.22 -1.33
CA PHE A 108 -13.00 6.60 -1.20
C PHE A 108 -13.70 7.05 0.08
N ARG A 109 -15.03 7.10 0.01
CA ARG A 109 -15.88 7.53 1.12
C ARG A 109 -16.33 6.30 1.91
N ILE A 110 -16.08 6.31 3.21
CA ILE A 110 -16.54 5.26 4.12
C ILE A 110 -17.53 5.86 5.10
N ARG A 111 -18.64 5.15 5.33
CA ARG A 111 -19.56 5.46 6.41
C ARG A 111 -18.90 5.12 7.75
N PRO A 112 -18.82 6.04 8.71
CA PRO A 112 -18.34 5.72 10.05
C PRO A 112 -19.23 4.64 10.67
N LYS A 113 -18.62 3.63 11.30
CA LYS A 113 -19.33 2.49 11.91
C LYS A 113 -20.08 2.84 13.20
N THR A 114 -19.92 4.06 13.70
CA THR A 114 -20.45 4.51 14.99
C THR A 114 -21.84 5.12 14.82
N GLU A 115 -22.84 4.55 15.51
CA GLU A 115 -24.25 4.97 15.50
C GLU A 115 -24.48 6.45 15.86
N LYS A 116 -23.52 7.09 16.54
CA LYS A 116 -23.66 8.47 17.04
C LYS A 116 -23.24 9.56 16.05
N VAL A 117 -22.80 9.20 14.85
CA VAL A 117 -22.35 10.17 13.85
C VAL A 117 -23.50 10.45 12.87
N PRO A 118 -23.88 11.72 12.65
CA PRO A 118 -24.93 12.05 11.68
C PRO A 118 -24.63 11.46 10.30
N LEU A 119 -25.66 11.02 9.58
CA LEU A 119 -25.56 10.43 8.23
C LEU A 119 -24.81 11.32 7.22
N THR A 120 -24.67 12.61 7.51
CA THR A 120 -23.95 13.60 6.70
C THR A 120 -22.43 13.53 6.82
N PHE A 121 -21.87 12.83 7.81
CA PHE A 121 -20.42 12.73 8.00
C PHE A 121 -19.84 11.52 7.24
N MET A 122 -19.43 11.74 6.00
CA MET A 122 -18.61 10.76 5.26
C MET A 122 -17.13 10.99 5.58
N LYS A 123 -16.42 9.94 6.00
CA LYS A 123 -14.96 10.00 6.20
C LYS A 123 -14.29 9.56 4.91
N GLU A 124 -13.36 10.37 4.42
CA GLU A 124 -12.48 9.97 3.32
C GLU A 124 -11.36 9.09 3.84
N ARG A 125 -11.02 8.06 3.06
CA ARG A 125 -9.79 7.29 3.19
C ARG A 125 -9.10 7.22 1.84
N ASP A 126 -7.79 7.05 1.91
CA ASP A 126 -6.90 7.00 0.77
C ASP A 126 -6.15 5.66 0.70
N ILE A 127 -6.00 5.19 -0.53
CA ILE A 127 -5.17 4.06 -0.88
C ILE A 127 -4.15 4.53 -1.89
N HIS A 128 -2.88 4.26 -1.58
CA HIS A 128 -1.75 4.62 -2.40
C HIS A 128 -1.35 3.42 -3.26
N ILE A 129 -1.28 3.65 -4.57
CA ILE A 129 -0.73 2.75 -5.58
C ILE A 129 0.64 3.33 -5.97
N ASP A 130 1.69 2.64 -5.56
CA ASP A 130 3.07 3.00 -5.89
C ASP A 130 3.41 2.48 -7.29
N GLY A 131 3.43 3.39 -8.26
CA GLY A 131 3.73 3.12 -9.65
C GLY A 131 5.18 2.71 -9.90
N ASN A 132 6.12 3.04 -9.00
CA ASN A 132 7.50 2.54 -9.12
C ASN A 132 7.59 1.02 -8.96
N MET A 133 6.54 0.41 -8.38
CA MET A 133 6.47 -1.03 -8.24
C MET A 133 5.96 -1.72 -9.52
N ILE A 134 5.58 -1.01 -10.58
CA ILE A 134 4.84 -1.57 -11.72
C ILE A 134 5.68 -1.48 -13.00
N GLU A 135 5.70 -2.54 -13.81
CA GLU A 135 6.51 -2.59 -15.05
C GLU A 135 5.99 -1.63 -16.14
N ASN A 136 4.66 -1.51 -16.29
CA ASN A 136 4.01 -0.65 -17.30
C ASN A 136 3.17 0.43 -16.62
N VAL A 137 3.85 1.37 -15.95
CA VAL A 137 3.15 2.33 -15.11
C VAL A 137 2.30 3.33 -15.92
N ASP A 138 2.78 3.75 -17.09
CA ASP A 138 2.04 4.70 -17.94
C ASP A 138 0.72 4.10 -18.43
N GLU A 139 0.76 2.82 -18.83
CA GLU A 139 -0.42 2.05 -19.25
C GLU A 139 -1.45 1.92 -18.11
N LEU A 140 -0.99 1.74 -16.86
CA LEU A 140 -1.88 1.77 -15.70
C LEU A 140 -2.63 3.10 -15.57
N PHE A 141 -1.95 4.23 -15.77
CA PHE A 141 -2.60 5.53 -15.60
C PHE A 141 -3.57 5.86 -16.71
N ASP A 142 -3.25 5.47 -17.94
CA ASP A 142 -4.18 5.59 -19.06
C ASP A 142 -5.44 4.76 -18.80
N ASP A 143 -5.29 3.52 -18.34
CA ASP A 143 -6.44 2.65 -18.03
C ASP A 143 -7.22 3.13 -16.80
N LEU A 144 -6.55 3.67 -15.76
CA LEU A 144 -7.23 4.30 -14.61
C LEU A 144 -8.04 5.51 -15.06
N LYS A 145 -7.48 6.35 -15.93
CA LYS A 145 -8.16 7.53 -16.47
C LYS A 145 -9.37 7.12 -17.31
N ASN A 146 -9.21 6.16 -18.22
CA ASN A 146 -10.31 5.62 -19.03
C ASN A 146 -11.42 5.02 -18.14
N SER A 147 -11.04 4.29 -17.10
CA SER A 147 -12.00 3.73 -16.13
C SER A 147 -12.72 4.83 -15.34
N CYS A 148 -12.01 5.90 -14.97
CA CYS A 148 -12.63 7.06 -14.31
C CYS A 148 -13.65 7.75 -15.21
N ASP A 149 -13.32 7.93 -16.49
CA ASP A 149 -14.23 8.51 -17.49
C ASP A 149 -15.49 7.64 -17.66
N GLU A 150 -15.32 6.31 -17.78
CA GLU A 150 -16.44 5.35 -17.87
C GLU A 150 -17.33 5.38 -16.61
N LYS A 151 -16.73 5.44 -15.42
CA LYS A 151 -17.45 5.42 -14.14
C LYS A 151 -17.88 6.80 -13.66
N SER A 152 -17.62 7.86 -14.42
CA SER A 152 -17.87 9.26 -14.02
C SER A 152 -17.24 9.65 -12.67
N VAL A 153 -16.03 9.12 -12.41
CA VAL A 153 -15.24 9.41 -11.21
C VAL A 153 -14.24 10.53 -11.53
N PRO A 154 -14.13 11.59 -10.71
CA PRO A 154 -13.14 12.64 -10.94
C PRO A 154 -11.69 12.13 -10.87
N PHE A 155 -10.90 12.44 -11.89
CA PHE A 155 -9.46 12.17 -11.97
C PHE A 155 -8.66 13.48 -11.97
N TYR A 156 -7.71 13.60 -11.05
CA TYR A 156 -6.86 14.79 -10.89
C TYR A 156 -5.40 14.44 -11.12
N VAL A 157 -4.64 15.37 -11.71
CA VAL A 157 -3.18 15.27 -11.82
C VAL A 157 -2.58 16.39 -10.96
N SER A 158 -1.98 16.05 -9.82
CA SER A 158 -1.37 17.03 -8.91
C SER A 158 -0.40 16.40 -7.92
N ASP A 159 0.84 16.86 -7.91
CA ASP A 159 1.86 16.48 -6.91
C ASP A 159 1.64 17.13 -5.54
N LYS A 160 0.90 18.25 -5.50
CA LYS A 160 0.50 18.89 -4.25
C LYS A 160 -0.69 18.09 -3.73
N GLY A 161 -0.45 17.28 -2.69
CA GLY A 161 -1.38 16.31 -2.09
C GLY A 161 -2.64 16.89 -1.44
N THR A 162 -3.22 17.95 -1.99
CA THR A 162 -4.51 18.49 -1.59
C THR A 162 -5.32 18.71 -2.85
N GLY A 163 -6.32 17.86 -3.08
CA GLY A 163 -7.55 18.37 -3.67
C GLY A 163 -8.16 19.32 -2.65
N SER A 164 -7.72 20.58 -2.61
CA SER A 164 -8.61 21.62 -2.12
C SER A 164 -9.74 21.70 -3.14
N GLN A 165 -10.98 21.58 -2.66
CA GLN A 165 -12.20 21.75 -3.46
C GLN A 165 -12.01 22.81 -4.55
N TYR A 166 -11.91 22.38 -5.80
CA TYR A 166 -12.40 23.18 -6.91
C TYR A 166 -13.81 22.65 -7.14
N ASP A 167 -14.78 23.35 -6.57
CA ASP A 167 -16.19 23.17 -6.85
C ASP A 167 -16.52 24.08 -8.04
N PRO A 168 -16.65 23.55 -9.28
CA PRO A 168 -16.93 24.40 -10.44
C PRO A 168 -18.33 25.04 -10.39
N PHE A 169 -19.19 24.68 -9.42
CA PHE A 169 -20.55 25.21 -9.29
C PHE A 169 -20.68 26.44 -8.38
N LEU A 170 -19.59 26.94 -7.77
CA LEU A 170 -19.64 28.10 -6.87
C LEU A 170 -19.41 29.47 -7.55
N LYS A 171 -19.26 29.53 -8.88
CA LYS A 171 -19.04 30.80 -9.61
C LYS A 171 -20.24 31.37 -10.35
N GLU A 172 -21.40 30.73 -10.35
CA GLU A 172 -22.56 31.20 -11.13
C GLU A 172 -23.62 32.00 -10.34
N ASN A 173 -23.43 32.27 -9.05
CA ASN A 173 -24.43 33.02 -8.24
C ASN A 173 -23.91 34.28 -7.53
N GLU A 174 -22.83 34.89 -8.02
CA GLU A 174 -22.47 36.26 -7.64
C GLU A 174 -22.40 37.16 -8.88
N ILE A 175 -23.57 37.53 -9.40
CA ILE A 175 -23.82 38.79 -10.13
C ILE A 175 -25.14 39.36 -9.62
#